data_AF-A0A925D409-F1
#
_entry.id   AF-A0A925D409-F1
#
_cell.length_a   1.000
_cell.length_b   1.000
_cell.length_c   1.000
_cell.angle_alpha   90.00
_cell.angle_beta   90.00
_cell.angle_gamma   90.00
#
_symmetry.space_group_name_H-M   'P 1'
#
loop_
_entity.id
_entity.type
_entity.pdbx_description
1 polymer ?
#
loop_
_entity_poly.entity_id
_entity_poly.type
_entity_poly.pdbx_seq_one_letter_code
_entity_poly.pdbx_strand_id
1 'polypeptide(L)'
;MSKKLALTLGSLCLMVFVIYSCSKSISNRTDELAALAPAKTDIDAGTWKTILLATPNEIAVPAPAATTTPDYIAQVNEIKTWQHDLTAEEKKIVKYWSAGAILRWNEIMRELVAKHNLPPYQNDDGTYPAPNANNPLAYPQFPFANPPYAARAYAYVSAAQYDALVATHHYKKLYNRAAPYTVDPTVNALIPKSDLPSYPSEDGAVIGAAVETLKLLFPGDQDFIQKKADEHKRARIISGAN
;
A
#
# COMPACT_ATOMS: atom_id res chain seq x y z
N MET A 1 -3.00 -38.38 43.64
CA MET A 1 -1.98 -37.44 43.14
C MET A 1 -1.52 -36.57 44.31
N SER A 2 -0.24 -36.58 44.68
CA SER A 2 0.20 -35.87 45.91
C SER A 2 0.08 -34.35 45.71
N LYS A 3 -0.31 -33.61 46.75
CA LYS A 3 -0.44 -32.12 46.70
C LYS A 3 0.85 -31.45 46.19
N LYS A 4 2.01 -32.07 46.42
CA LYS A 4 3.32 -31.59 45.94
C LYS A 4 3.44 -31.67 44.42
N LEU A 5 2.94 -32.74 43.78
CA LEU A 5 2.99 -32.92 42.32
C LEU A 5 2.06 -31.94 41.58
N ALA A 6 0.90 -31.64 42.16
CA ALA A 6 -0.02 -30.63 41.62
C ALA A 6 0.55 -29.21 41.73
N LEU A 7 1.27 -28.90 42.82
CA LEU A 7 1.92 -27.61 43.01
C LEU A 7 3.08 -27.39 42.02
N THR A 8 3.91 -28.42 41.79
CA THR A 8 5.02 -28.33 40.82
C THR A 8 4.53 -28.26 39.37
N LEU A 9 3.48 -29.01 38.99
CA LEU A 9 2.87 -28.86 37.66
C LEU A 9 2.25 -27.47 37.47
N GLY A 10 1.58 -26.95 38.51
CA GLY A 10 1.00 -25.60 38.49
C GLY A 10 2.05 -24.52 38.32
N SER A 11 3.17 -24.58 39.07
CA SER A 11 4.28 -23.64 38.93
C SER A 11 4.99 -23.75 37.58
N LEU A 12 5.11 -24.95 37.01
CA LEU A 12 5.72 -25.14 35.69
C LEU A 12 4.82 -24.57 34.58
N CYS A 13 3.51 -24.80 34.64
CA CYS A 13 2.55 -24.19 33.72
C CYS A 13 2.53 -22.67 33.84
N LEU A 14 2.57 -22.12 35.06
CA LEU A 14 2.62 -20.67 35.27
C LEU A 14 3.90 -20.07 34.69
N MET A 15 5.04 -20.74 34.88
CA MET A 15 6.32 -20.30 34.34
C MET A 15 6.32 -20.33 32.80
N VAL A 16 5.75 -21.38 32.18
CA VAL A 16 5.58 -21.46 30.70
C VAL A 16 4.65 -20.37 30.15
N PHE A 17 3.58 -20.02 30.86
CA PHE A 17 2.69 -18.91 30.48
C PHE A 17 3.39 -17.53 30.56
N VAL A 18 4.26 -17.31 31.54
CA VAL A 18 5.01 -16.05 31.69
C VAL A 18 6.02 -15.85 30.56
N ILE A 19 6.66 -16.91 30.05
CA ILE A 19 7.58 -16.81 28.91
C ILE A 19 6.85 -16.56 27.57
N TYR A 20 5.60 -17.00 27.43
CA TYR A 20 4.79 -16.79 26.22
C TYR A 20 4.04 -15.45 26.19
N SER A 21 3.88 -14.79 27.35
CA SER A 21 3.12 -13.53 27.45
C SER A 21 3.91 -12.29 26.99
N CYS A 22 5.20 -12.42 26.68
CA CYS A 22 6.03 -11.32 26.18
C CYS A 22 6.17 -11.38 24.65
N SER A 23 5.09 -11.15 23.90
CA SER A 23 5.23 -10.85 22.48
C SER A 23 5.93 -9.48 22.34
N LYS A 24 7.19 -9.46 21.90
CA LYS A 24 7.91 -8.21 21.59
C LYS A 24 7.36 -7.48 20.34
N SER A 25 6.29 -7.98 19.73
CA SER A 25 5.62 -7.34 18.60
C SER A 25 4.74 -6.20 19.10
N ILE A 26 5.14 -4.98 18.79
CA ILE A 26 4.24 -3.82 18.87
C ILE A 26 3.25 -3.96 17.72
N SER A 27 1.99 -4.21 18.03
CA SER A 27 0.92 -4.14 17.03
C SER A 27 0.38 -2.71 16.99
N ASN A 28 0.45 -2.08 15.82
CA ASN A 28 -0.20 -0.80 15.58
C ASN A 28 -1.70 -0.99 15.49
N ARG A 29 -2.43 0.10 15.77
CA ARG A 29 -3.90 0.16 15.77
C ARG A 29 -4.53 -0.31 14.45
N THR A 30 -3.79 -0.30 13.34
CA THR A 30 -4.29 -0.60 11.99
C THR A 30 -3.65 -1.85 11.37
N ASP A 31 -2.87 -2.62 12.12
CA ASP A 31 -2.23 -3.84 11.59
C ASP A 31 -3.24 -4.93 11.25
N GLU A 32 -4.32 -5.02 12.02
CA GLU A 32 -5.30 -6.12 11.95
C GLU A 32 -6.65 -5.70 11.34
N LEU A 33 -6.64 -4.68 10.47
CA LEU A 33 -7.85 -4.26 9.76
C LEU A 33 -8.34 -5.36 8.81
N ALA A 34 -9.67 -5.47 8.70
CA ALA A 34 -10.30 -6.34 7.71
C ALA A 34 -10.02 -5.82 6.29
N ALA A 35 -10.11 -6.73 5.31
CA ALA A 35 -10.03 -6.35 3.91
C ALA A 35 -11.15 -5.36 3.55
N LEU A 36 -10.82 -4.37 2.72
CA LEU A 36 -11.77 -3.39 2.22
C LEU A 36 -12.86 -4.08 1.41
N ALA A 37 -14.11 -3.92 1.84
CA ALA A 37 -15.29 -4.34 1.10
C ALA A 37 -16.10 -3.08 0.73
N PRO A 38 -15.97 -2.55 -0.49
CA PRO A 38 -16.68 -1.36 -0.91
C PRO A 38 -18.20 -1.58 -0.89
N ALA A 39 -18.95 -0.61 -0.35
CA ALA A 39 -20.41 -0.66 -0.40
C ALA A 39 -20.97 -0.47 -1.83
N LYS A 40 -20.17 0.17 -2.71
CA LYS A 40 -20.47 0.39 -4.13
C LYS A 40 -19.17 0.30 -4.93
N THR A 41 -19.27 -0.12 -6.18
CA THR A 41 -18.13 -0.19 -7.11
C THR A 41 -17.81 1.15 -7.77
N ASP A 42 -18.77 2.08 -7.77
CA ASP A 42 -18.67 3.39 -8.42
C ASP A 42 -18.11 3.30 -9.86
N ILE A 43 -18.71 2.43 -10.68
CA ILE A 43 -18.30 2.20 -12.08
C ILE A 43 -18.26 3.49 -12.93
N ASP A 44 -19.04 4.50 -12.55
CA ASP A 44 -19.11 5.81 -13.20
C ASP A 44 -18.12 6.85 -12.64
N ALA A 45 -17.24 6.48 -11.69
CA ALA A 45 -16.30 7.42 -11.08
C ALA A 45 -15.33 8.07 -12.09
N GLY A 46 -15.14 7.46 -13.26
CA GLY A 46 -14.40 8.08 -14.37
C GLY A 46 -15.04 9.33 -14.96
N THR A 47 -16.21 9.74 -14.48
CA THR A 47 -16.89 11.00 -14.85
C THR A 47 -16.75 12.09 -13.79
N TRP A 48 -16.12 11.78 -12.66
CA TRP A 48 -15.96 12.74 -11.57
C TRP A 48 -15.01 13.87 -11.98
N LYS A 49 -15.18 15.03 -11.35
CA LYS A 49 -14.35 16.19 -11.60
C LYS A 49 -12.95 15.96 -11.02
N THR A 50 -11.95 15.95 -11.89
CA THR A 50 -10.53 15.89 -11.56
C THR A 50 -10.03 17.20 -10.92
N ILE A 51 -8.92 17.10 -10.18
CA ILE A 51 -8.27 18.21 -9.47
C ILE A 51 -7.08 18.76 -10.26
N LEU A 52 -6.22 17.86 -10.76
CA LEU A 52 -4.95 18.12 -11.43
C LEU A 52 -5.02 17.85 -12.93
N LEU A 53 -5.60 16.71 -13.33
CA LEU A 53 -5.80 16.32 -14.71
C LEU A 53 -6.87 17.21 -15.36
N ALA A 54 -6.65 17.60 -16.61
CA ALA A 54 -7.63 18.30 -17.43
C ALA A 54 -8.80 17.38 -17.78
N THR A 55 -8.52 16.11 -18.08
CA THR A 55 -9.53 15.07 -18.35
C THR A 55 -9.09 13.71 -17.80
N PRO A 56 -10.04 12.79 -17.51
CA PRO A 56 -9.72 11.44 -17.03
C PRO A 56 -8.88 10.59 -18.00
N ASN A 57 -8.77 10.98 -19.27
CA ASN A 57 -8.00 10.30 -20.31
C ASN A 57 -6.78 11.09 -20.79
N GLU A 58 -6.36 12.12 -20.04
CA GLU A 58 -5.16 12.91 -20.35
C GLU A 58 -3.91 12.03 -20.45
N ILE A 59 -3.80 11.02 -19.56
CA ILE A 59 -2.76 10.01 -19.61
C ILE A 59 -3.30 8.79 -20.36
N ALA A 60 -2.77 8.54 -21.55
CA ALA A 60 -3.19 7.41 -22.38
C ALA A 60 -2.80 6.05 -21.75
N VAL A 61 -3.81 5.22 -21.48
CA VAL A 61 -3.62 3.80 -21.10
C VAL A 61 -3.97 2.92 -22.30
N PRO A 62 -3.10 2.00 -22.74
CA PRO A 62 -3.38 1.15 -23.89
C PRO A 62 -4.50 0.14 -23.61
N ALA A 63 -5.16 -0.34 -24.65
CA ALA A 63 -6.13 -1.43 -24.50
C ALA A 63 -5.43 -2.72 -24.01
N PRO A 64 -6.06 -3.50 -23.11
CA PRO A 64 -5.49 -4.77 -22.68
C PRO A 64 -5.54 -5.81 -23.80
N ALA A 65 -4.56 -6.73 -23.82
CA ALA A 65 -4.66 -7.92 -24.66
C ALA A 65 -5.88 -8.77 -24.28
N ALA A 66 -6.44 -9.49 -25.26
CA ALA A 66 -7.56 -10.39 -25.03
C ALA A 66 -7.20 -11.50 -24.03
N THR A 67 -8.18 -11.96 -23.26
CA THR A 67 -7.97 -13.00 -22.23
C THR A 67 -7.79 -14.40 -22.80
N THR A 68 -7.77 -14.55 -24.12
CA THR A 68 -7.53 -15.82 -24.84
C THR A 68 -6.13 -15.89 -25.44
N THR A 69 -5.31 -14.84 -25.31
CA THR A 69 -3.95 -14.84 -25.87
C THR A 69 -3.02 -15.77 -25.06
N PRO A 70 -2.01 -16.38 -25.70
CA PRO A 70 -1.00 -17.17 -24.99
C PRO A 70 -0.34 -16.40 -23.84
N ASP A 71 -0.06 -15.11 -24.04
CA ASP A 71 0.56 -14.25 -23.02
C ASP A 71 -0.34 -14.10 -21.78
N TYR A 72 -1.64 -13.91 -21.97
CA TYR A 72 -2.56 -13.81 -20.83
C TYR A 72 -2.66 -15.15 -20.08
N ILE A 73 -2.75 -16.26 -20.81
CA ILE A 73 -2.78 -17.60 -20.21
C ILE A 73 -1.52 -17.85 -19.39
N ALA A 74 -0.35 -17.41 -19.89
CA ALA A 74 0.91 -17.49 -19.17
C ALA A 74 0.89 -16.65 -17.87
N GLN A 75 0.40 -15.41 -17.93
CA GLN A 75 0.25 -14.55 -16.73
C GLN A 75 -0.66 -15.17 -15.67
N VAL A 76 -1.80 -15.76 -16.08
CA VAL A 76 -2.71 -16.46 -15.17
C VAL A 76 -2.05 -17.69 -14.54
N ASN A 77 -1.29 -18.46 -15.31
CA ASN A 77 -0.54 -19.61 -14.79
C ASN A 77 0.58 -19.19 -13.81
N GLU A 78 1.18 -18.03 -14.01
CA GLU A 78 2.17 -17.46 -13.10
C GLU A 78 1.54 -17.12 -11.74
N ILE A 79 0.36 -16.48 -11.75
CA ILE A 79 -0.42 -16.20 -10.53
C ILE A 79 -0.74 -17.50 -9.78
N LYS A 80 -1.22 -18.53 -10.48
CA LYS A 80 -1.55 -19.83 -9.86
C LYS A 80 -0.32 -20.50 -9.23
N THR A 81 0.83 -20.41 -9.91
CA THR A 81 2.10 -20.92 -9.36
C THR A 81 2.46 -20.21 -8.07
N TRP A 82 2.40 -18.88 -8.05
CA TRP A 82 2.66 -18.12 -6.82
C TRP A 82 1.66 -18.41 -5.70
N GLN A 83 0.39 -18.64 -6.04
CA GLN A 83 -0.65 -18.96 -5.06
C GLN A 83 -0.46 -20.33 -4.42
N HIS A 84 0.06 -21.30 -5.18
CA HIS A 84 0.37 -22.64 -4.68
C HIS A 84 1.45 -22.58 -3.59
N ASP A 85 2.49 -21.75 -3.79
CA ASP A 85 3.67 -21.69 -2.93
C ASP A 85 3.70 -20.47 -1.98
N LEU A 86 2.52 -19.95 -1.59
CA LEU A 86 2.42 -18.76 -0.73
C LEU A 86 3.09 -18.94 0.63
N THR A 87 4.11 -18.13 0.86
CA THR A 87 4.80 -18.02 2.15
C THR A 87 3.90 -17.37 3.22
N ALA A 88 4.27 -17.53 4.50
CA ALA A 88 3.55 -16.88 5.60
C ALA A 88 3.67 -15.34 5.50
N GLU A 89 4.81 -14.84 5.06
CA GLU A 89 5.10 -13.43 4.81
C GLU A 89 4.23 -12.89 3.68
N GLU A 90 4.07 -13.62 2.59
CA GLU A 90 3.19 -13.24 1.48
C GLU A 90 1.72 -13.16 1.91
N LYS A 91 1.26 -14.10 2.72
CA LYS A 91 -0.09 -14.04 3.31
C LYS A 91 -0.28 -12.80 4.19
N LYS A 92 0.76 -12.42 4.95
CA LYS A 92 0.74 -11.21 5.78
C LYS A 92 0.67 -9.94 4.94
N ILE A 93 1.44 -9.82 3.85
CA ILE A 93 1.39 -8.62 3.00
C ILE A 93 0.07 -8.53 2.24
N VAL A 94 -0.51 -9.66 1.79
CA VAL A 94 -1.86 -9.67 1.20
C VAL A 94 -2.87 -9.13 2.22
N LYS A 95 -2.84 -9.66 3.45
CA LYS A 95 -3.71 -9.17 4.52
C LYS A 95 -3.51 -7.67 4.78
N TYR A 96 -2.25 -7.23 4.93
CA TYR A 96 -1.91 -5.84 5.19
C TYR A 96 -2.44 -4.89 4.11
N TRP A 97 -2.14 -5.18 2.83
CA TRP A 97 -2.55 -4.33 1.71
C TRP A 97 -4.04 -4.45 1.37
N SER A 98 -4.70 -5.57 1.72
CA SER A 98 -6.14 -5.75 1.52
C SER A 98 -7.00 -4.74 2.29
N ALA A 99 -6.47 -4.11 3.35
CA ALA A 99 -7.16 -3.06 4.09
C ALA A 99 -7.44 -1.80 3.25
N GLY A 100 -6.77 -1.65 2.09
CA GLY A 100 -7.00 -0.59 1.12
C GLY A 100 -5.74 0.22 0.82
N ALA A 101 -5.42 0.36 -0.47
CA ALA A 101 -4.24 1.07 -0.94
C ALA A 101 -4.17 2.52 -0.45
N ILE A 102 -5.27 3.28 -0.56
CA ILE A 102 -5.35 4.67 -0.12
C ILE A 102 -5.04 4.80 1.37
N LEU A 103 -5.60 3.92 2.20
CA LEU A 103 -5.34 3.90 3.64
C LEU A 103 -3.84 3.69 3.90
N ARG A 104 -3.24 2.63 3.33
CA ARG A 104 -1.84 2.28 3.59
C ARG A 104 -0.85 3.32 3.10
N TRP A 105 -1.06 3.90 1.92
CA TRP A 105 -0.19 4.97 1.43
C TRP A 105 -0.34 6.27 2.24
N ASN A 106 -1.52 6.56 2.76
CA ASN A 106 -1.69 7.68 3.70
C ASN A 106 -0.98 7.43 5.04
N GLU A 107 -0.96 6.20 5.55
CA GLU A 107 -0.17 5.83 6.73
C GLU A 107 1.33 6.00 6.47
N ILE A 108 1.85 5.49 5.35
CA ILE A 108 3.25 5.64 4.93
C ILE A 108 3.64 7.12 4.81
N MET A 109 2.79 7.93 4.17
CA MET A 109 3.02 9.37 4.05
C MET A 109 3.09 10.05 5.43
N ARG A 110 2.20 9.68 6.35
CA ARG A 110 2.19 10.22 7.72
C ARG A 110 3.41 9.78 8.52
N GLU A 111 3.89 8.56 8.32
CA GLU A 111 5.13 8.06 8.89
C GLU A 111 6.32 8.90 8.41
N LEU A 112 6.43 9.17 7.11
CA LEU A 112 7.48 10.02 6.54
C LEU A 112 7.40 11.46 7.08
N VAL A 113 6.21 12.05 7.12
CA VAL A 113 6.03 13.39 7.73
C VAL A 113 6.46 13.38 9.20
N ALA A 114 6.04 12.39 9.98
CA ALA A 114 6.40 12.32 11.40
C ALA A 114 7.91 12.14 11.61
N LYS A 115 8.55 11.28 10.81
CA LYS A 115 10.00 11.04 10.82
C LYS A 115 10.79 12.32 10.56
N HIS A 116 10.30 13.17 9.66
CA HIS A 116 10.98 14.39 9.20
C HIS A 116 10.50 15.67 9.90
N ASN A 117 9.55 15.58 10.84
CA ASN A 117 9.10 16.73 11.63
C ASN A 117 10.04 16.99 12.82
N LEU A 118 11.34 17.09 12.55
CA LEU A 118 12.38 17.36 13.53
C LEU A 118 13.05 18.69 13.18
N PRO A 119 13.01 19.70 14.08
CA PRO A 119 13.70 20.95 13.82
C PRO A 119 15.21 20.69 13.75
N PRO A 120 15.94 21.39 12.86
CA PRO A 120 17.39 21.40 12.87
C PRO A 120 17.95 21.82 14.22
N TYR A 121 19.11 21.27 14.58
CA TYR A 121 19.90 21.73 15.72
C TYR A 121 20.49 23.10 15.39
N GLN A 122 20.55 23.98 16.38
CA GLN A 122 21.09 25.32 16.23
C GLN A 122 22.60 25.32 15.96
N ASN A 123 23.07 26.30 15.20
CA ASN A 123 24.49 26.58 15.03
C ASN A 123 25.08 27.16 16.33
N ASP A 124 26.41 27.20 16.43
CA ASP A 124 27.12 27.75 17.60
C ASP A 124 26.80 29.23 17.87
N ASP A 125 26.39 29.97 16.84
CA ASP A 125 25.97 31.38 16.92
C ASP A 125 24.49 31.57 17.33
N GLY A 126 23.77 30.47 17.62
CA GLY A 126 22.37 30.48 18.02
C GLY A 126 21.36 30.56 16.87
N THR A 127 21.81 30.61 15.61
CA THR A 127 20.92 30.57 14.44
C THR A 127 20.47 29.14 14.11
N TYR A 128 19.30 28.99 13.48
CA TYR A 128 18.82 27.68 13.01
C TYR A 128 19.12 27.51 11.51
N PRO A 129 19.83 26.45 11.09
CA PRO A 129 20.04 26.19 9.67
C PRO A 129 18.74 25.72 9.00
N ALA A 130 18.62 25.95 7.70
CA ALA A 130 17.48 25.49 6.90
C ALA A 130 17.90 24.33 5.97
N PRO A 131 17.06 23.29 5.80
CA PRO A 131 17.32 22.23 4.83
C PRO A 131 17.41 22.76 3.40
N ASN A 132 18.27 22.13 2.59
CA ASN A 132 18.45 22.47 1.18
C ASN A 132 17.85 21.37 0.29
N ALA A 133 16.81 21.70 -0.46
CA ALA A 133 16.18 20.77 -1.41
C ALA A 133 17.14 20.30 -2.52
N ASN A 134 18.15 21.11 -2.88
CA ASN A 134 19.18 20.75 -3.87
C ASN A 134 20.29 19.85 -3.29
N ASN A 135 20.36 19.70 -1.97
CA ASN A 135 21.28 18.78 -1.31
C ASN A 135 20.57 18.08 -0.14
N PRO A 136 19.59 17.20 -0.46
CA PRO A 136 18.60 16.77 0.52
C PRO A 136 19.14 15.85 1.63
N LEU A 137 20.31 15.24 1.40
CA LEU A 137 20.92 14.31 2.35
C LEU A 137 21.89 15.02 3.32
N ALA A 138 22.31 16.24 3.01
CA ALA A 138 23.17 17.02 3.89
C ALA A 138 22.40 17.53 5.10
N TYR A 139 23.08 17.64 6.25
CA TYR A 139 22.45 18.18 7.44
C TYR A 139 22.24 19.71 7.35
N PRO A 140 21.07 20.24 7.77
CA PRO A 140 19.88 19.49 8.15
C PRO A 140 19.18 18.86 6.94
N GLN A 141 18.76 17.60 7.11
CA GLN A 141 18.18 16.81 6.01
C GLN A 141 16.87 17.42 5.51
N PHE A 142 16.65 17.32 4.20
CA PHE A 142 15.40 17.74 3.57
C PHE A 142 14.42 16.57 3.47
N PRO A 143 13.12 16.77 3.80
CA PRO A 143 12.52 18.02 4.28
C PRO A 143 12.61 18.16 5.81
N PHE A 144 12.49 19.41 6.31
CA PHE A 144 11.92 19.62 7.64
C PHE A 144 10.40 19.68 7.48
N ALA A 145 9.71 18.59 7.84
CA ALA A 145 8.28 18.39 7.62
C ALA A 145 7.40 19.13 8.64
N ASN A 146 7.61 20.45 8.75
CA ASN A 146 6.81 21.36 9.57
C ASN A 146 5.33 21.39 9.12
N PRO A 147 4.41 22.00 9.90
CA PRO A 147 2.98 21.97 9.57
C PRO A 147 2.62 22.47 8.16
N PRO A 148 3.21 23.57 7.64
CA PRO A 148 3.02 23.96 6.23
C PRO A 148 3.49 22.92 5.21
N TYR A 149 4.65 22.29 5.44
CA TYR A 149 5.17 21.23 4.56
C TYR A 149 4.26 20.00 4.57
N ALA A 150 3.88 19.55 5.77
CA ALA A 150 2.98 18.42 5.97
C ALA A 150 1.64 18.63 5.26
N ALA A 151 1.03 19.82 5.43
CA ALA A 151 -0.23 20.15 4.76
C ALA A 151 -0.10 20.10 3.23
N ARG A 152 1.01 20.60 2.67
CA ARG A 152 1.30 20.52 1.24
C ARG A 152 1.49 19.07 0.77
N ALA A 153 2.28 18.28 1.50
CA ALA A 153 2.50 16.87 1.19
C ALA A 153 1.19 16.10 1.13
N TYR A 154 0.32 16.28 2.13
CA TYR A 154 -0.98 15.63 2.20
C TYR A 154 -1.90 16.04 1.04
N ALA A 155 -1.93 17.33 0.70
CA ALA A 155 -2.71 17.83 -0.42
C ALA A 155 -2.24 17.23 -1.76
N TYR A 156 -0.94 17.22 -2.01
CA TYR A 156 -0.37 16.73 -3.28
C TYR A 156 -0.62 15.24 -3.48
N VAL A 157 -0.31 14.41 -2.47
CA VAL A 157 -0.50 12.96 -2.55
C VAL A 157 -1.98 12.62 -2.69
N SER A 158 -2.85 13.27 -1.92
CA SER A 158 -4.30 12.99 -1.98
C SER A 158 -4.89 13.39 -3.34
N ALA A 159 -4.52 14.55 -3.87
CA ALA A 159 -5.00 15.00 -5.18
C ALA A 159 -4.49 14.09 -6.32
N ALA A 160 -3.21 13.69 -6.27
CA ALA A 160 -2.63 12.77 -7.25
C ALA A 160 -3.30 11.40 -7.22
N GLN A 161 -3.52 10.83 -6.03
CA GLN A 161 -4.22 9.54 -5.89
C GLN A 161 -5.68 9.61 -6.35
N TYR A 162 -6.38 10.70 -6.01
CA TYR A 162 -7.77 10.90 -6.42
C TYR A 162 -7.90 10.91 -7.94
N ASP A 163 -7.11 11.74 -8.63
CA ASP A 163 -7.16 11.85 -10.09
C ASP A 163 -6.70 10.56 -10.79
N ALA A 164 -5.68 9.89 -10.25
CA ALA A 164 -5.24 8.59 -10.76
C ALA A 164 -6.37 7.54 -10.70
N LEU A 165 -7.18 7.54 -9.64
CA LEU A 165 -8.33 6.65 -9.52
C LEU A 165 -9.48 7.06 -10.45
N VAL A 166 -9.76 8.36 -10.61
CA VAL A 166 -10.75 8.84 -11.59
C VAL A 166 -10.36 8.38 -13.00
N ALA A 167 -9.10 8.60 -13.41
CA ALA A 167 -8.58 8.12 -14.70
C ALA A 167 -8.65 6.58 -14.82
N THR A 168 -8.32 5.87 -13.76
CA THR A 168 -8.40 4.40 -13.73
C THR A 168 -9.84 3.91 -13.92
N HIS A 169 -10.82 4.52 -13.25
CA HIS A 169 -12.23 4.16 -13.41
C HIS A 169 -12.74 4.47 -14.83
N HIS A 170 -12.27 5.55 -15.45
CA HIS A 170 -12.55 5.83 -16.86
C HIS A 170 -12.12 4.66 -17.76
N TYR A 171 -10.86 4.21 -17.63
CA TYR A 171 -10.34 3.11 -18.45
C TYR A 171 -10.92 1.74 -18.10
N LYS A 172 -11.25 1.49 -16.82
CA LYS A 172 -11.95 0.28 -16.40
C LYS A 172 -13.30 0.14 -17.08
N LYS A 173 -14.08 1.23 -17.11
CA LYS A 173 -15.37 1.24 -17.82
C LYS A 173 -15.18 1.10 -19.33
N LEU A 174 -14.15 1.75 -19.90
CA LEU A 174 -13.85 1.69 -21.34
C LEU A 174 -13.48 0.27 -21.80
N TYR A 175 -12.59 -0.42 -21.08
CA TYR A 175 -12.07 -1.72 -21.49
C TYR A 175 -12.83 -2.91 -20.93
N ASN A 176 -13.55 -2.73 -19.81
CA ASN A 176 -14.43 -3.72 -19.19
C ASN A 176 -13.79 -5.12 -19.06
N ARG A 177 -12.51 -5.18 -18.70
CA ARG A 177 -11.77 -6.44 -18.60
C ARG A 177 -12.23 -7.23 -17.38
N ALA A 178 -12.60 -8.49 -17.59
CA ALA A 178 -12.90 -9.41 -16.48
C ALA A 178 -11.67 -9.63 -15.58
N ALA A 179 -11.90 -9.88 -14.30
CA ALA A 179 -10.84 -10.24 -13.35
C ALA A 179 -10.28 -11.64 -13.63
N PRO A 180 -9.00 -11.93 -13.27
CA PRO A 180 -8.40 -13.24 -13.48
C PRO A 180 -9.22 -14.39 -12.89
N TYR A 181 -9.71 -14.24 -11.66
CA TYR A 181 -10.57 -15.23 -10.98
C TYR A 181 -11.96 -15.42 -11.61
N THR A 182 -12.38 -14.53 -12.51
CA THR A 182 -13.63 -14.67 -13.28
C THR A 182 -13.36 -15.42 -14.58
N VAL A 183 -12.19 -15.20 -15.19
CA VAL A 183 -11.79 -15.87 -16.43
C VAL A 183 -11.35 -17.31 -16.19
N ASP A 184 -10.56 -17.54 -15.13
CA ASP A 184 -10.10 -18.86 -14.71
C ASP A 184 -10.49 -19.08 -13.24
N PRO A 185 -11.50 -19.93 -12.95
CA PRO A 185 -11.99 -20.15 -11.59
C PRO A 185 -10.99 -20.89 -10.69
N THR A 186 -9.86 -21.36 -11.24
CA THR A 186 -8.76 -21.97 -10.46
C THR A 186 -7.82 -20.91 -9.85
N VAL A 187 -7.94 -19.65 -10.24
CA VAL A 187 -7.28 -18.52 -9.56
C VAL A 187 -8.05 -18.18 -8.27
N ASN A 188 -7.37 -18.22 -7.14
CA ASN A 188 -7.95 -17.85 -5.86
C ASN A 188 -7.98 -16.33 -5.71
N ALA A 189 -9.16 -15.75 -5.44
CA ALA A 189 -9.25 -14.35 -5.01
C ALA A 189 -8.94 -14.29 -3.50
N LEU A 190 -7.77 -13.77 -3.12
CA LEU A 190 -7.35 -13.67 -1.72
C LEU A 190 -7.78 -12.36 -1.04
N ILE A 191 -8.50 -11.53 -1.78
CA ILE A 191 -9.17 -10.33 -1.32
C ILE A 191 -10.65 -10.40 -1.75
N PRO A 192 -11.55 -9.57 -1.19
CA PRO A 192 -12.95 -9.56 -1.60
C PRO A 192 -13.10 -9.42 -3.12
N LYS A 193 -13.91 -10.29 -3.72
CA LYS A 193 -14.24 -10.21 -5.15
C LYS A 193 -15.04 -8.93 -5.43
N SER A 194 -14.86 -8.38 -6.62
CA SER A 194 -15.51 -7.15 -7.07
C SER A 194 -16.01 -7.35 -8.50
N ASP A 195 -17.16 -6.77 -8.81
CA ASP A 195 -17.69 -6.71 -10.18
C ASP A 195 -17.09 -5.55 -10.98
N LEU A 196 -16.24 -4.73 -10.36
CA LEU A 196 -15.50 -3.69 -11.06
C LEU A 196 -14.49 -4.32 -12.04
N PRO A 197 -14.38 -3.83 -13.29
CA PRO A 197 -13.39 -4.33 -14.24
C PRO A 197 -11.97 -4.30 -13.70
N SER A 198 -11.16 -5.30 -14.02
CA SER A 198 -9.83 -5.46 -13.44
C SER A 198 -8.81 -4.47 -14.01
N TYR A 199 -8.92 -4.11 -15.29
CA TYR A 199 -7.89 -3.32 -15.98
C TYR A 199 -8.32 -1.88 -16.27
N PRO A 200 -7.46 -0.87 -16.01
CA PRO A 200 -6.19 -0.98 -15.28
C PRO A 200 -6.40 -1.22 -13.77
N SER A 201 -5.33 -1.59 -13.06
CA SER A 201 -5.38 -1.86 -11.62
C SER A 201 -5.50 -0.55 -10.82
N GLU A 202 -6.48 -0.44 -9.91
CA GLU A 202 -6.56 0.68 -8.95
C GLU A 202 -5.30 0.78 -8.11
N ASP A 203 -4.87 -0.35 -7.53
CA ASP A 203 -3.68 -0.42 -6.68
C ASP A 203 -2.43 -0.01 -7.49
N GLY A 204 -2.33 -0.42 -8.75
CA GLY A 204 -1.26 0.01 -9.65
C GLY A 204 -1.22 1.53 -9.86
N ALA A 205 -2.37 2.15 -10.09
CA ALA A 205 -2.48 3.61 -10.24
C ALA A 205 -2.14 4.36 -8.94
N VAL A 206 -2.61 3.85 -7.80
CA VAL A 206 -2.30 4.42 -6.48
C VAL A 206 -0.81 4.28 -6.15
N ILE A 207 -0.18 3.13 -6.47
CA ILE A 207 1.27 2.95 -6.33
C ILE A 207 2.01 4.01 -7.15
N GLY A 208 1.68 4.15 -8.44
CA GLY A 208 2.34 5.14 -9.31
C GLY A 208 2.23 6.56 -8.77
N ALA A 209 1.01 7.00 -8.44
CA ALA A 209 0.77 8.34 -7.90
C ALA A 209 1.49 8.57 -6.55
N ALA A 210 1.44 7.60 -5.65
CA ALA A 210 2.05 7.71 -4.33
C ALA A 210 3.57 7.71 -4.40
N VAL A 211 4.19 6.79 -5.16
CA VAL A 211 5.64 6.64 -5.22
C VAL A 211 6.31 7.88 -5.78
N GLU A 212 5.85 8.38 -6.93
CA GLU A 212 6.46 9.55 -7.56
C GLU A 212 6.32 10.79 -6.68
N THR A 213 5.13 11.01 -6.11
CA THR A 213 4.89 12.16 -5.23
C THR A 213 5.69 12.06 -3.92
N LEU A 214 5.76 10.88 -3.29
CA LEU A 214 6.50 10.70 -2.04
C LEU A 214 8.01 10.76 -2.24
N LYS A 215 8.55 10.23 -3.35
CA LYS A 215 10.00 10.35 -3.63
C LYS A 215 10.41 11.79 -3.89
N LEU A 216 9.55 12.58 -4.53
CA LEU A 216 9.75 14.02 -4.69
C LEU A 216 9.75 14.75 -3.33
N LEU A 217 8.82 14.40 -2.45
CA LEU A 217 8.66 15.04 -1.14
C LEU A 217 9.68 14.55 -0.09
N PHE A 218 10.18 13.32 -0.20
CA PHE A 218 11.07 12.69 0.77
C PHE A 218 12.24 12.02 0.04
N PRO A 219 13.13 12.82 -0.60
CA PRO A 219 14.21 12.30 -1.44
C PRO A 219 15.23 11.43 -0.70
N GLY A 220 15.30 11.50 0.64
CA GLY A 220 16.12 10.64 1.48
C GLY A 220 15.54 9.25 1.77
N ASP A 221 14.27 8.99 1.45
CA ASP A 221 13.56 7.75 1.78
C ASP A 221 13.15 6.93 0.56
N GLN A 222 13.78 7.17 -0.58
CA GLN A 222 13.40 6.53 -1.84
C GLN A 222 13.44 5.00 -1.76
N ASP A 223 14.44 4.43 -1.08
CA ASP A 223 14.57 2.97 -0.90
C ASP A 223 13.42 2.40 -0.07
N PHE A 224 13.02 3.10 0.99
CA PHE A 224 11.88 2.69 1.82
C PHE A 224 10.57 2.76 1.02
N ILE A 225 10.36 3.85 0.28
CA ILE A 225 9.17 4.05 -0.55
C ILE A 225 9.11 2.97 -1.65
N GLN A 226 10.24 2.69 -2.31
CA GLN A 226 10.32 1.66 -3.34
C GLN A 226 10.02 0.27 -2.76
N LYS A 227 10.59 -0.06 -1.59
CA LYS A 227 10.29 -1.32 -0.91
C LYS A 227 8.80 -1.49 -0.62
N LYS A 228 8.10 -0.42 -0.21
CA LYS A 228 6.64 -0.45 0.01
C LYS A 228 5.86 -0.61 -1.30
N ALA A 229 6.33 0.00 -2.38
CA ALA A 229 5.75 -0.18 -3.71
C ALA A 229 5.85 -1.64 -4.18
N ASP A 230 7.02 -2.24 -4.03
CA ASP A 230 7.28 -3.62 -4.44
C ASP A 230 6.45 -4.61 -3.61
N GLU A 231 6.35 -4.38 -2.29
CA GLU A 231 5.51 -5.16 -1.38
C GLU A 231 4.02 -5.09 -1.78
N HIS A 232 3.51 -3.88 -2.07
CA HIS A 232 2.13 -3.68 -2.48
C HIS A 232 1.85 -4.31 -3.85
N LYS A 233 2.74 -4.12 -4.82
CA LYS A 233 2.63 -4.73 -6.16
C LYS A 233 2.61 -6.24 -6.05
N ARG A 234 3.50 -6.83 -5.24
CA ARG A 234 3.53 -8.27 -5.00
C ARG A 234 2.22 -8.75 -4.39
N ALA A 235 1.75 -8.09 -3.32
CA ALA A 235 0.49 -8.41 -2.66
C ALA A 235 -0.70 -8.39 -3.62
N ARG A 236 -0.77 -7.40 -4.51
CA ARG A 236 -1.85 -7.30 -5.48
C ARG A 236 -1.83 -8.44 -6.50
N ILE A 237 -0.66 -8.75 -7.05
CA ILE A 237 -0.51 -9.83 -8.03
C ILE A 237 -0.90 -11.19 -7.43
N ILE A 238 -0.31 -11.54 -6.28
CA ILE A 238 -0.58 -12.86 -5.66
C ILE A 238 -2.01 -12.98 -5.12
N SER A 239 -2.70 -11.86 -4.88
CA SER A 239 -4.12 -11.88 -4.51
C SER A 239 -5.04 -12.39 -5.62
N GLY A 240 -4.55 -12.46 -6.85
CA GLY A 240 -5.30 -12.93 -8.02
C GLY A 240 -6.32 -11.93 -8.56
N ALA A 241 -6.30 -10.69 -8.08
CA ALA A 241 -7.32 -9.69 -8.42
C ALA A 241 -7.00 -8.83 -9.65
N ASN A 242 -5.78 -8.93 -10.21
CA ASN A 242 -5.33 -8.17 -11.37
C ASN A 242 -4.41 -8.97 -12.29
#